data_AF-A0A357IPQ3-F1
#
_entry.id   AF-A0A357IPQ3-F1
#
_cell.length_a   1.000
_cell.length_b   1.000
_cell.length_c   1.000
_cell.angle_alpha   90.00
_cell.angle_beta   90.00
_cell.angle_gamma   90.00
#
_symmetry.space_group_name_H-M   'P 1'
#
loop_
_entity.id
_entity.type
_entity.pdbx_description
1 polymer ?
#
loop_
_entity_poly.entity_id
_entity_poly.type
_entity_poly.pdbx_seq_one_letter_code
_entity_poly.pdbx_strand_id
1 'polypeptide(L)'
;MRLKTDGFHRGKKPKASKIDVAFYILLAVIISIFTVILLFLLLWGFMTSLKSKNDFEMHGSISFPFIDWGDWSNPMASNYEFFQFKNYGIIFRNFVFEELNMSWYVGNDLVSHYRENIGFFDMLMNTLIYAGVGGLIVSVVPAITAYLTSKYKYKISTVVNVVFTLM
;
A
#
# COMPACT_ATOMS: atom_id res chain seq x y z
N MET A 1 58.83 12.50 -8.90
CA MET A 1 58.30 11.16 -8.54
C MET A 1 56.89 11.05 -9.14
N ARG A 2 56.73 10.34 -10.26
CA ARG A 2 55.52 10.37 -11.10
C ARG A 2 54.59 9.23 -10.66
N LEU A 3 53.43 9.56 -10.10
CA LEU A 3 52.41 8.58 -9.71
C LEU A 3 51.87 7.88 -10.97
N LYS A 4 52.06 6.56 -11.02
CA LYS A 4 51.53 5.70 -12.07
C LYS A 4 50.04 5.50 -11.80
N THR A 5 49.19 6.13 -12.58
CA THR A 5 47.74 5.85 -12.57
C THR A 5 47.52 4.53 -13.27
N ASP A 6 47.52 3.44 -12.51
CA ASP A 6 47.13 2.13 -13.03
C ASP A 6 45.66 2.20 -13.45
N GLY A 7 45.44 2.15 -14.76
CA GLY A 7 44.13 2.21 -15.37
C GLY A 7 43.28 1.05 -14.88
N PHE A 8 42.11 1.36 -14.32
CA PHE A 8 41.12 0.38 -13.91
C PHE A 8 40.64 -0.42 -15.13
N HIS A 9 41.26 -1.56 -15.41
CA HIS A 9 40.84 -2.47 -16.46
C HIS A 9 39.52 -3.12 -16.05
N ARG A 10 38.39 -2.56 -16.52
CA ARG A 10 37.08 -3.21 -16.43
C ARG A 10 37.17 -4.57 -17.10
N GLY A 11 37.12 -5.65 -16.31
CA GLY A 11 37.06 -7.02 -16.82
C GLY A 11 35.92 -7.18 -17.84
N LYS A 12 36.15 -7.99 -18.88
CA LYS A 12 35.13 -8.31 -19.89
C LYS A 12 33.91 -8.89 -19.18
N LYS A 13 32.74 -8.26 -19.36
CA LYS A 13 31.48 -8.77 -18.79
C LYS A 13 31.27 -10.21 -19.26
N PRO A 14 30.95 -11.16 -18.35
CA PRO A 14 30.63 -12.51 -18.77
C PRO A 14 29.46 -12.47 -19.76
N LYS A 15 29.59 -13.17 -20.89
CA LYS A 15 28.48 -13.33 -21.84
C LYS A 15 27.41 -14.18 -21.16
N ALA A 16 26.19 -13.65 -21.04
CA ALA A 16 25.05 -14.39 -20.51
C ALA A 16 24.89 -15.70 -21.31
N SER A 17 24.75 -16.81 -20.60
CA SER A 17 24.48 -18.10 -21.23
C SER A 17 23.09 -18.07 -21.87
N LYS A 18 22.88 -18.89 -22.91
CA LYS A 18 21.54 -19.06 -23.51
C LYS A 18 20.50 -19.52 -22.47
N ILE A 19 20.95 -20.27 -21.46
CA ILE A 19 20.13 -20.73 -20.34
C ILE A 19 19.71 -19.55 -19.46
N ASP A 20 20.64 -18.63 -19.15
CA ASP A 20 20.34 -17.44 -18.35
C ASP A 20 19.30 -16.56 -19.06
N VAL A 21 19.46 -16.37 -20.38
CA VAL A 21 18.50 -15.60 -21.19
C VAL A 21 17.12 -16.25 -21.18
N ALA A 22 17.05 -17.57 -21.37
CA ALA A 22 15.78 -18.30 -21.32
C ALA A 22 15.10 -18.20 -19.94
N PHE A 23 15.88 -18.30 -18.86
CA PHE A 23 15.40 -18.13 -17.49
C PHE A 23 14.84 -16.72 -17.25
N TYR A 24 15.55 -15.66 -17.67
CA TYR A 24 15.07 -14.29 -17.51
C TYR A 24 13.79 -14.02 -18.31
N ILE A 25 13.66 -14.58 -19.52
CA ILE A 25 12.43 -14.46 -20.30
C ILE A 25 11.27 -15.14 -19.58
N LEU A 26 11.47 -16.36 -19.07
CA LEU A 26 10.44 -17.08 -18.32
C LEU A 26 10.03 -16.31 -17.05
N LEU A 27 10.99 -15.80 -16.29
CA LEU A 27 10.73 -14.98 -15.10
C LEU A 27 9.93 -13.71 -15.48
N ALA A 28 10.33 -13.02 -16.55
CA ALA A 28 9.65 -11.82 -17.02
C ALA A 28 8.20 -12.12 -17.43
N VAL A 29 7.94 -13.25 -18.10
CA VAL A 29 6.59 -13.68 -18.47
C VAL A 29 5.74 -13.94 -17.22
N ILE A 30 6.27 -14.66 -16.23
CA ILE A 30 5.55 -14.94 -14.98
C ILE A 30 5.21 -13.63 -14.23
N ILE A 31 6.19 -12.74 -14.08
CA ILE A 31 5.97 -11.44 -13.42
C ILE A 31 4.95 -10.60 -14.20
N SER A 32 5.00 -10.63 -15.54
CA SER A 32 4.05 -9.90 -16.38
C SER A 32 2.62 -10.40 -16.20
N ILE A 33 2.41 -11.72 -16.20
CA ILE A 33 1.10 -12.33 -15.96
C ILE A 33 0.57 -11.94 -14.57
N PHE A 34 1.42 -12.07 -13.53
CA PHE A 34 1.05 -11.67 -12.17
C PHE A 34 0.67 -10.18 -12.09
N THR A 35 1.44 -9.32 -12.76
CA THR A 35 1.16 -7.87 -12.82
C THR A 35 -0.19 -7.60 -13.49
N VAL A 36 -0.51 -8.28 -14.58
CA VAL A 36 -1.80 -8.12 -15.27
C VAL A 36 -2.97 -8.53 -14.37
N ILE A 37 -2.81 -9.61 -13.60
CA ILE A 37 -3.84 -10.05 -12.63
C ILE A 37 -4.04 -8.99 -11.53
N LEU A 38 -2.96 -8.45 -10.96
CA LEU A 38 -3.06 -7.39 -9.95
C LEU A 38 -3.70 -6.12 -10.50
N LEU A 39 -3.31 -5.70 -11.70
CA LEU A 39 -3.92 -4.55 -12.37
C LEU A 39 -5.40 -4.77 -12.63
N PHE A 40 -5.79 -5.98 -13.03
CA PHE A 40 -7.21 -6.33 -13.20
C PHE A 40 -7.98 -6.18 -11.89
N LEU A 41 -7.47 -6.71 -10.77
CA LEU A 41 -8.14 -6.59 -9.46
C LEU A 41 -8.25 -5.14 -8.99
N LEU A 42 -7.19 -4.34 -9.15
CA LEU A 42 -7.18 -2.92 -8.81
C LEU A 42 -8.18 -2.13 -9.66
N LEU A 43 -8.16 -2.35 -10.97
CA LEU A 43 -9.05 -1.67 -11.89
C LEU A 43 -10.50 -2.08 -11.68
N TRP A 44 -10.75 -3.35 -11.38
CA TRP A 44 -12.08 -3.85 -11.04
C TRP A 44 -12.63 -3.20 -9.76
N GLY A 45 -11.84 -3.16 -8.69
CA GLY A 45 -12.23 -2.47 -7.45
C GLY A 45 -12.50 -0.98 -7.67
N PHE A 46 -11.66 -0.32 -8.48
CA PHE A 46 -11.83 1.08 -8.84
C PHE A 46 -13.08 1.34 -9.70
N MET A 47 -13.37 0.49 -10.68
CA MET A 47 -14.59 0.63 -11.50
C MET A 47 -15.84 0.41 -10.64
N THR A 48 -15.78 -0.54 -9.71
CA THR A 48 -16.88 -0.81 -8.77
C THR A 48 -17.16 0.39 -7.86
N SER A 49 -16.13 1.08 -7.36
CA SER A 49 -16.34 2.28 -6.53
C SER A 49 -16.96 3.47 -7.29
N LEU A 50 -16.91 3.45 -8.63
CA LEU A 50 -17.53 4.46 -9.50
C LEU A 50 -18.95 4.11 -9.95
N LYS A 51 -19.47 2.93 -9.62
CA LYS A 51 -20.83 2.52 -9.99
C LYS A 51 -21.86 3.03 -8.99
N SER A 52 -23.05 3.37 -9.48
CA SER A 52 -24.24 3.53 -8.64
C SER A 52 -24.73 2.16 -8.17
N LYS A 53 -25.50 2.14 -7.07
CA LYS A 53 -26.10 0.90 -6.53
C LYS A 53 -26.92 0.17 -7.59
N ASN A 54 -27.74 0.90 -8.34
CA ASN A 54 -28.65 0.33 -9.32
C ASN A 54 -27.88 -0.25 -10.53
N ASP A 55 -26.82 0.43 -10.99
CA ASP A 55 -25.96 -0.06 -12.05
C ASP A 55 -25.20 -1.34 -11.62
N PHE A 56 -24.74 -1.39 -10.38
CA PHE A 56 -24.09 -2.56 -9.82
C PHE A 56 -25.03 -3.78 -9.75
N GLU A 57 -26.28 -3.58 -9.34
CA GLU A 57 -27.27 -4.65 -9.21
C GLU A 57 -27.78 -5.15 -10.57
N MET A 58 -27.93 -4.27 -11.57
CA MET A 58 -28.51 -4.64 -12.87
C MET A 58 -27.49 -5.11 -13.89
N HIS A 59 -26.36 -4.41 -14.04
CA HIS A 59 -25.32 -4.75 -15.02
C HIS A 59 -24.20 -5.61 -14.42
N GLY A 60 -24.28 -5.90 -13.12
CA GLY A 60 -23.34 -6.74 -12.40
C GLY A 60 -22.05 -6.02 -11.99
N SER A 61 -21.27 -6.74 -11.18
CA SER A 61 -20.08 -6.22 -10.52
C SER A 61 -18.84 -6.11 -11.41
N ILE A 62 -18.76 -6.89 -12.49
CA ILE A 62 -17.55 -6.98 -13.35
C ILE A 62 -17.66 -6.09 -14.59
N SER A 63 -18.84 -5.53 -14.88
CA SER A 63 -19.04 -4.67 -16.04
C SER A 63 -18.50 -3.25 -15.81
N PHE A 64 -18.26 -2.52 -16.88
CA PHE A 64 -17.94 -1.10 -16.79
C PHE A 64 -19.14 -0.30 -16.25
N PRO A 65 -18.90 0.88 -15.65
CA PRO A 65 -19.96 1.79 -15.24
C PRO A 65 -20.83 2.17 -16.43
N PHE A 66 -22.15 1.99 -16.31
CA PHE A 66 -23.09 2.37 -17.36
C PHE A 66 -23.25 3.89 -17.39
N ILE A 67 -22.99 4.49 -18.55
CA ILE A 67 -23.10 5.94 -18.76
C ILE A 67 -24.24 6.20 -19.74
N ASP A 68 -25.23 6.96 -19.30
CA ASP A 68 -26.33 7.41 -20.15
C ASP A 68 -26.04 8.85 -20.60
N TRP A 69 -25.63 8.99 -21.86
CA TRP A 69 -25.29 10.29 -22.44
C TRP A 69 -26.53 11.13 -22.81
N GLY A 70 -27.70 10.50 -22.90
CA GLY A 70 -28.96 11.15 -23.29
C GLY A 70 -29.79 11.65 -22.12
N ASP A 71 -29.79 10.89 -21.02
CA ASP A 71 -30.50 11.26 -19.79
C ASP A 71 -29.57 11.20 -18.56
N TRP A 72 -29.09 12.37 -18.16
CA TRP A 72 -28.25 12.51 -16.97
C TRP A 72 -29.00 12.26 -15.65
N SER A 73 -30.34 12.24 -15.66
CA SER A 73 -31.16 11.99 -14.47
C SER A 73 -31.54 10.51 -14.29
N ASN A 74 -31.17 9.65 -15.25
CA ASN A 74 -31.48 8.24 -15.22
C ASN A 74 -30.87 7.56 -13.97
N PRO A 75 -31.69 7.02 -13.04
CA PRO A 75 -31.20 6.41 -11.80
C PRO A 75 -30.50 5.06 -12.03
N MET A 76 -30.57 4.50 -13.23
CA MET A 76 -29.84 3.27 -13.61
C MET A 76 -28.45 3.55 -14.15
N ALA A 77 -28.13 4.82 -14.46
CA ALA A 77 -26.81 5.23 -14.91
C ALA A 77 -25.91 5.63 -13.74
N SER A 78 -24.61 5.50 -13.94
CA SER A 78 -23.55 5.88 -12.99
C SER A 78 -22.94 7.24 -13.34
N ASN A 79 -23.69 8.12 -14.01
CA ASN A 79 -23.17 9.38 -14.54
C ASN A 79 -22.55 10.28 -13.45
N TYR A 80 -23.27 10.47 -12.33
CA TYR A 80 -22.79 11.30 -11.22
C TYR A 80 -21.69 10.59 -10.43
N GLU A 81 -21.81 9.29 -10.25
CA GLU A 81 -20.86 8.47 -9.50
C GLU A 81 -19.52 8.38 -10.23
N PHE A 82 -19.53 8.27 -11.56
CA PHE A 82 -18.34 8.19 -12.41
C PHE A 82 -17.64 9.55 -12.60
N PHE A 83 -18.38 10.62 -12.92
CA PHE A 83 -17.76 11.93 -13.24
C PHE A 83 -17.59 12.84 -12.02
N GLN A 84 -18.49 12.76 -11.03
CA GLN A 84 -18.46 13.64 -9.86
C GLN A 84 -18.01 12.93 -8.59
N PHE A 85 -17.59 11.66 -8.70
CA PHE A 85 -17.13 10.86 -7.55
C PHE A 85 -18.12 10.88 -6.39
N LYS A 86 -19.43 10.89 -6.70
CA LYS A 86 -20.50 11.07 -5.71
C LYS A 86 -20.42 10.05 -4.57
N ASN A 87 -20.05 8.80 -4.86
CA ASN A 87 -19.81 7.76 -3.87
C ASN A 87 -18.74 8.15 -2.85
N TYR A 88 -17.61 8.72 -3.30
CA TYR A 88 -16.56 9.20 -2.41
C TYR A 88 -17.03 10.37 -1.55
N GLY A 89 -17.81 11.29 -2.13
CA GLY A 89 -18.41 12.40 -1.39
C GLY A 89 -19.37 11.93 -0.28
N ILE A 90 -20.16 10.89 -0.54
CA ILE A 90 -21.03 10.25 0.46
C ILE A 90 -20.18 9.66 1.59
N ILE A 91 -19.12 8.91 1.27
CA ILE A 91 -18.23 8.32 2.27
C ILE A 91 -17.56 9.42 3.10
N PHE A 92 -16.95 10.44 2.50
CA PHE A 92 -16.26 11.48 3.26
C PHE A 92 -17.18 12.27 4.21
N ARG A 93 -18.47 12.38 3.90
CA ARG A 93 -19.45 13.04 4.76
C ARG A 93 -20.00 12.14 5.86
N ASN A 94 -20.21 10.86 5.56
CA ASN A 94 -20.88 9.93 6.45
C ASN A 94 -19.93 9.02 7.23
N PHE A 95 -18.64 9.01 6.89
CA PHE A 95 -17.62 8.22 7.57
C PHE A 95 -17.14 8.96 8.83
N VAL A 96 -18.06 9.05 9.78
CA VAL A 96 -17.88 9.61 11.12
C VAL A 96 -18.14 8.49 12.11
N PHE A 97 -17.17 8.21 12.99
CA PHE A 97 -17.38 7.24 14.07
C PHE A 97 -18.05 7.95 15.24
N GLU A 98 -19.36 7.78 15.36
CA GLU A 98 -20.20 8.45 16.35
C GLU A 98 -20.23 7.76 17.73
N GLU A 99 -19.73 6.51 17.81
CA GLU A 99 -19.82 5.69 19.04
C GLU A 99 -18.44 5.22 19.52
N LEU A 100 -17.56 6.17 19.88
CA LEU A 100 -16.39 5.87 20.70
C LEU A 100 -16.69 6.00 22.21
N ASN A 101 -17.97 5.93 22.56
CA ASN A 101 -18.47 5.96 23.93
C ASN A 101 -18.43 4.55 24.51
N MET A 102 -17.27 4.17 25.04
CA MET A 102 -17.15 2.93 25.79
C MET A 102 -17.21 3.25 27.28
N SER A 103 -18.11 2.56 27.97
CA SER A 103 -18.16 2.58 29.43
C SER A 103 -17.75 1.20 29.91
N TRP A 104 -16.76 1.15 30.80
CA TRP A 104 -16.35 -0.09 31.42
C TRP A 104 -16.26 0.10 32.93
N TYR A 105 -16.51 -0.98 33.67
CA TYR A 105 -16.40 -0.96 35.12
C TYR A 105 -14.94 -1.15 35.53
N VAL A 106 -14.45 -0.29 36.42
CA VAL A 106 -13.18 -0.48 37.13
C VAL A 106 -13.54 -0.71 38.60
N GLY A 107 -13.64 -1.98 38.99
CA GLY A 107 -14.22 -2.35 40.27
C GLY A 107 -15.73 -2.10 40.28
N ASN A 108 -16.23 -1.33 41.25
CA ASN A 108 -17.65 -0.96 41.35
C ASN A 108 -18.01 0.33 40.63
N ASP A 109 -17.02 1.08 40.12
CA ASP A 109 -17.23 2.39 39.49
C ASP A 109 -17.34 2.23 37.98
N LEU A 110 -18.43 2.73 37.40
CA LEU A 110 -18.59 2.85 35.95
C LEU A 110 -17.77 4.04 35.45
N VAL A 111 -16.74 3.78 34.63
CA VAL A 111 -15.95 4.84 34.01
C VAL A 111 -16.36 4.94 32.54
N SER A 112 -17.05 6.02 32.19
CA SER A 112 -17.41 6.33 30.81
C SER A 112 -16.34 7.20 30.15
N HIS A 113 -15.83 6.74 29.01
CA HIS A 113 -14.93 7.53 28.17
C HIS A 113 -15.73 8.03 26.97
N TYR A 114 -15.87 9.35 26.88
CA TYR A 114 -16.43 10.03 25.72
C TYR A 114 -15.25 10.51 24.87
N ARG A 115 -15.21 10.09 23.61
CA ARG A 115 -14.26 10.64 22.64
C ARG A 115 -15.04 11.35 21.55
N GLU A 116 -14.55 12.52 21.15
CA GLU A 116 -15.11 13.27 20.03
C GLU A 116 -15.17 12.40 18.77
N ASN A 117 -16.23 12.61 17.99
CA ASN A 117 -16.45 11.94 16.72
C ASN A 117 -15.24 12.16 15.79
N ILE A 118 -14.62 11.07 15.36
CA ILE A 118 -13.46 11.13 14.46
C ILE A 118 -13.96 10.96 13.03
N GLY A 119 -13.66 11.93 12.16
CA GLY A 119 -14.00 11.89 10.74
C GLY A 119 -12.98 11.14 9.89
N PHE A 120 -13.31 10.92 8.61
CA PHE A 120 -12.42 10.30 7.63
C PHE A 120 -11.01 10.91 7.59
N PHE A 121 -10.91 12.24 7.53
CA PHE A 121 -9.62 12.93 7.40
C PHE A 121 -8.73 12.76 8.63
N ASP A 122 -9.31 12.72 9.83
CA ASP A 122 -8.55 12.48 11.05
C ASP A 122 -7.99 11.06 11.09
N MET A 123 -8.79 10.07 10.66
CA MET A 123 -8.31 8.69 10.52
C MET A 123 -7.22 8.54 9.46
N LEU A 124 -7.38 9.22 8.32
CA LEU A 124 -6.35 9.27 7.28
C LEU A 124 -5.06 9.88 7.83
N MET A 125 -5.16 11.02 8.53
CA MET A 125 -4.01 11.70 9.10
C MET A 125 -3.30 10.86 10.16
N ASN A 126 -4.07 10.22 11.06
CA ASN A 126 -3.53 9.27 12.02
C ASN A 126 -2.76 8.15 11.29
N THR A 127 -3.37 7.53 10.29
CA THR A 127 -2.72 6.46 9.50
C THR A 127 -1.42 6.93 8.86
N LEU A 128 -1.40 8.12 8.26
CA LEU A 128 -0.20 8.69 7.65
C LEU A 128 0.89 8.98 8.69
N ILE A 129 0.54 9.51 9.85
CA ILE A 129 1.50 9.75 10.93
C ILE A 129 2.09 8.43 11.43
N TYR A 130 1.24 7.44 11.72
CA TYR A 130 1.71 6.13 12.20
C TYR A 130 2.55 5.40 11.15
N ALA A 131 2.12 5.39 9.88
CA ALA A 131 2.86 4.75 8.80
C ALA A 131 4.18 5.49 8.48
N GLY A 132 4.15 6.82 8.48
CA GLY A 132 5.34 7.65 8.21
C GLY A 132 6.38 7.54 9.31
N VAL A 133 5.99 7.83 10.56
CA VAL A 133 6.90 7.76 11.71
C VAL A 133 7.34 6.33 11.96
N GLY A 134 6.41 5.36 11.88
CA GLY A 134 6.72 3.94 12.00
C GLY A 134 7.72 3.48 10.94
N GLY A 135 7.52 3.87 9.67
CA GLY A 135 8.46 3.56 8.59
C GLY A 135 9.84 4.20 8.78
N LEU A 136 9.91 5.41 9.33
CA LEU A 136 11.19 6.04 9.68
C LEU A 136 11.92 5.27 10.79
N ILE A 137 11.22 4.87 11.85
CA ILE A 137 11.83 4.08 12.93
C ILE A 137 12.31 2.73 12.38
N VAL A 138 11.47 2.06 11.57
CA VAL A 138 11.78 0.77 10.95
C VAL A 138 12.94 0.87 9.95
N SER A 139 13.25 2.03 9.38
CA SER A 139 14.43 2.18 8.51
C SER A 139 15.69 2.60 9.28
N VAL A 140 15.56 3.52 10.24
CA VAL A 140 16.70 4.07 10.99
C VAL A 140 17.27 3.06 11.99
N VAL A 141 16.42 2.34 12.73
CA VAL A 141 16.88 1.41 13.77
C VAL A 141 17.73 0.27 13.19
N PRO A 142 17.32 -0.40 12.09
CA PRO A 142 18.17 -1.39 11.42
C PRO A 142 19.47 -0.80 10.89
N ALA A 143 19.44 0.41 10.33
CA ALA A 143 20.64 1.05 9.77
C ALA A 143 21.69 1.33 10.86
N ILE A 144 21.26 1.85 12.02
CA ILE A 144 22.14 2.07 13.18
C ILE A 144 22.65 0.71 13.70
N THR A 145 21.75 -0.28 13.82
CA THR A 145 22.11 -1.61 14.32
C THR A 145 23.16 -2.27 13.41
N ALA A 146 22.96 -2.24 12.09
CA ALA A 146 23.90 -2.77 11.10
C ALA A 146 25.26 -2.04 11.12
N TYR A 147 25.26 -0.72 11.34
CA TYR A 147 26.51 0.04 11.48
C TYR A 147 27.28 -0.37 12.74
N LEU A 148 26.59 -0.52 13.87
CA LEU A 148 27.22 -0.94 15.12
C LEU A 148 27.78 -2.37 15.03
N THR A 149 27.03 -3.31 14.46
CA THR A 149 27.47 -4.71 14.30
C THR A 149 28.60 -4.88 13.29
N SER A 150 28.68 -4.03 12.28
CA SER A 150 29.77 -4.06 11.27
C SER A 150 31.05 -3.37 11.73
N LYS A 151 30.95 -2.24 12.46
CA LYS A 151 32.12 -1.47 12.88
C LYS A 151 32.77 -1.99 14.17
N TYR A 152 31.99 -2.47 15.12
CA TYR A 152 32.49 -2.88 16.44
C TYR A 152 32.37 -4.39 16.63
N LYS A 153 33.46 -5.00 17.12
CA LYS A 153 33.53 -6.45 17.38
C LYS A 153 32.85 -6.79 18.72
N TYR A 154 31.54 -6.96 18.71
CA TYR A 154 30.79 -7.46 19.86
C TYR A 154 30.73 -8.99 19.86
N LYS A 155 30.81 -9.64 21.04
CA LYS A 155 30.77 -11.11 21.17
C LYS A 155 29.46 -11.75 20.64
N ILE A 156 28.37 -10.98 20.59
CA ILE A 156 27.02 -11.44 20.18
C ILE A 156 26.68 -10.94 18.77
N SER A 157 27.57 -10.22 18.06
CA SER A 157 27.26 -9.58 16.78
C SER A 157 26.80 -10.57 15.69
N THR A 158 27.32 -11.79 15.70
CA THR A 158 26.92 -12.85 14.76
C THR A 158 25.46 -13.26 14.94
N VAL A 159 25.00 -13.42 16.20
CA VAL A 159 23.60 -13.80 16.49
C VAL A 159 22.65 -12.67 16.10
N VAL A 160 23.01 -11.43 16.43
CA VAL A 160 22.21 -10.25 16.07
C VAL A 160 22.09 -10.11 14.56
N ASN A 161 23.19 -10.24 13.80
CA ASN A 161 23.13 -10.15 12.33
C ASN A 161 22.28 -11.26 11.71
N VAL A 162 22.36 -12.50 12.19
CA VAL A 162 21.55 -13.61 11.66
C VAL A 162 20.06 -13.36 11.92
N VAL A 163 19.69 -12.96 13.13
CA VAL A 163 18.29 -12.63 13.46
C VAL A 163 17.79 -11.48 12.58
N PHE A 164 18.59 -10.42 12.43
CA PHE A 164 18.20 -9.24 11.65
C PHE A 164 18.12 -9.49 10.14
N THR A 165 18.86 -10.45 9.61
CA THR A 165 18.86 -10.78 8.16
C THR A 165 17.74 -11.77 7.80
N LEU A 166 17.25 -12.54 8.78
CA LEU A 166 16.16 -13.50 8.60
C LEU A 166 14.76 -12.91 8.81
N MET A 167 14.66 -11.76 9.50
CA MET A 167 13.43 -10.97 9.63
C MET A 167 13.21 -10.11 8.39
#